data_AF-A0A3N5UUJ7-F1
#
_entry.id   AF-A0A3N5UUJ7-F1
#
_cell.length_a   1.000
_cell.length_b   1.000
_cell.length_c   1.000
_cell.angle_alpha   90.00
_cell.angle_beta   90.00
_cell.angle_gamma   90.00
#
_symmetry.space_group_name_H-M   'P 1'
#
loop_
_entity.id
_entity.type
_entity.pdbx_description
1 polymer ?
#
loop_
_entity_poly.entity_id
_entity_poly.type
_entity_poly.pdbx_seq_one_letter_code
_entity_poly.pdbx_strand_id
1 'polypeptide(L)'
;MAIDTGDTAWMLIASSLVLLMIPSLGLFEAGLLRKKNTVSIFMQIFFGMALLSVMWFIFGFSLSFGPDTSGLAGNLEWTFLKGIPWDAALTQYAPSIPGVLFVKFEMMFAVITPLLLTGAIAERMKF
;
A
#
# COMPACT_ATOMS: atom_id res chain seq x y z
N MET A 1 -0.14 19.32 17.10
CA MET A 1 -0.13 18.25 18.11
C MET A 1 1.25 17.60 18.05
N ALA A 2 1.84 17.23 19.19
CA ALA A 2 3.14 16.56 19.20
C ALA A 2 2.97 15.10 18.76
N ILE A 3 4.02 14.51 18.19
CA ILE A 3 4.04 13.08 17.85
C ILE A 3 3.96 12.27 19.14
N ASP A 4 3.05 11.30 19.16
CA ASP A 4 2.89 10.35 20.26
C ASP A 4 3.64 9.05 19.93
N THR A 5 4.52 8.63 20.85
CA THR A 5 5.33 7.43 20.67
C THR A 5 4.51 6.13 20.75
N GLY A 6 3.43 6.13 21.54
CA GLY A 6 2.50 5.00 21.66
C GLY A 6 1.70 4.79 20.38
N ASP A 7 1.14 5.87 19.83
CA ASP A 7 0.44 5.84 18.54
C ASP A 7 1.39 5.42 17.41
N THR A 8 2.61 5.96 17.41
CA THR A 8 3.64 5.58 16.43
C THR A 8 3.99 4.10 16.53
N ALA A 9 4.20 3.58 17.74
CA ALA A 9 4.49 2.16 17.96
C ALA A 9 3.32 1.27 17.50
N TRP A 10 2.09 1.64 17.84
CA TRP A 10 0.92 0.90 17.39
C TRP A 10 0.80 0.89 15.86
N MET A 11 1.00 2.03 15.21
CA MET A 11 0.92 2.13 13.75
C MET A 11 2.03 1.36 13.03
N LEU A 12 3.22 1.24 13.61
CA LEU A 12 4.27 0.37 13.09
C LEU A 12 3.89 -1.12 13.20
N ILE A 13 3.31 -1.53 14.32
CA ILE A 13 2.80 -2.90 14.50
C ILE A 13 1.65 -3.17 13.53
N ALA A 14 0.67 -2.27 13.44
CA ALA A 14 -0.45 -2.37 12.53
C ALA A 14 0.02 -2.48 11.06
N SER A 15 0.96 -1.63 10.64
CA SER A 15 1.56 -1.69 9.30
C SER A 15 2.22 -3.05 9.02
N SER A 16 2.91 -3.61 10.03
CA SER A 16 3.55 -4.93 9.92
C SER A 16 2.52 -6.06 9.79
N LEU A 17 1.40 -5.96 10.51
CA LEU A 17 0.30 -6.92 10.40
C LEU A 17 -0.36 -6.87 9.02
N VAL A 18 -0.56 -5.69 8.43
CA VAL A 18 -1.09 -5.58 7.06
C VAL A 18 -0.08 -6.11 6.04
N LEU A 19 1.22 -5.84 6.23
CA LEU A 19 2.27 -6.38 5.37
C LEU A 19 2.27 -7.92 5.35
N LEU A 20 2.01 -8.57 6.50
CA LEU A 20 1.89 -10.04 6.60
C LEU A 20 0.74 -10.60 5.77
N MET A 21 -0.28 -9.80 5.43
CA MET A 21 -1.37 -10.26 4.57
C MET A 21 -0.92 -10.58 3.14
N ILE A 22 0.15 -9.97 2.64
CA ILE A 22 0.62 -10.20 1.26
C ILE A 22 1.18 -11.63 1.05
N PRO A 23 2.12 -12.14 1.88
CA PRO A 23 2.52 -13.54 1.76
C PRO A 23 1.38 -14.51 2.12
N SER A 24 0.50 -14.14 3.06
CA SER A 24 -0.71 -14.94 3.34
C SER A 24 -1.63 -15.04 2.13
N LEU A 25 -1.77 -13.96 1.35
CA LEU A 25 -2.52 -13.96 0.09
C LEU A 25 -1.87 -14.91 -0.92
N GLY A 26 -0.54 -14.89 -1.07
CA GLY A 26 0.15 -15.82 -1.96
C GLY A 26 -0.07 -17.28 -1.60
N LEU A 27 -0.07 -17.60 -0.31
CA LEU A 27 -0.39 -18.95 0.17
C LEU A 27 -1.87 -19.31 -0.05
N PHE A 28 -2.77 -18.36 0.17
CA PHE A 28 -4.21 -18.54 -0.03
C PHE A 28 -4.53 -18.82 -1.51
N GLU A 29 -4.06 -17.98 -2.43
CA GLU A 29 -4.29 -18.12 -3.86
C GLU A 29 -3.60 -19.36 -4.44
N ALA A 30 -2.39 -19.67 -3.99
CA ALA A 30 -1.69 -20.90 -4.37
C ALA A 30 -2.44 -22.18 -3.95
N GLY A 31 -3.19 -22.14 -2.85
CA GLY A 31 -4.00 -23.26 -2.36
C GLY A 31 -5.30 -23.47 -3.14
N LEU A 32 -5.86 -22.40 -3.73
CA LEU A 32 -7.09 -22.46 -4.53
C LEU A 32 -6.84 -22.89 -5.98
N LEU A 33 -5.65 -22.61 -6.50
CA LEU A 33 -5.30 -22.82 -7.90
C LEU A 33 -4.56 -24.14 -8.13
N ARG A 34 -4.48 -24.56 -9.41
CA ARG A 34 -3.78 -25.81 -9.76
C ARG A 34 -2.29 -25.68 -9.43
N LYS A 35 -1.69 -26.73 -8.85
CA LYS A 35 -0.27 -26.77 -8.46
C LYS A 35 0.72 -26.29 -9.52
N LYS A 36 0.43 -26.52 -10.81
CA LYS A 36 1.27 -26.05 -11.93
C LYS A 36 1.37 -24.53 -12.04
N ASN A 37 0.38 -23.80 -11.51
CA ASN A 37 0.26 -22.34 -11.57
C ASN A 37 0.78 -21.66 -10.29
N THR A 38 1.10 -22.42 -9.24
CA THR A 38 1.54 -21.90 -7.93
C THR A 38 2.72 -20.94 -8.05
N VAL A 39 3.77 -21.31 -8.80
CA VAL A 39 4.95 -20.45 -8.98
C VAL A 39 4.58 -19.14 -9.68
N SER A 40 3.70 -19.18 -10.69
CA SER A 40 3.27 -17.99 -11.43
C SER A 40 2.53 -16.99 -10.54
N ILE A 41 1.71 -17.48 -9.61
CA ILE A 41 0.97 -16.63 -8.65
C ILE A 41 1.93 -15.91 -7.71
N PHE A 42 2.90 -16.63 -7.16
CA PHE A 42 3.92 -16.00 -6.32
C PHE A 42 4.69 -14.93 -7.09
N MET A 43 5.07 -15.19 -8.34
CA MET A 43 5.75 -14.20 -9.19
C MET A 43 4.88 -12.96 -9.44
N GLN A 44 3.59 -13.14 -9.72
CA GLN A 44 2.62 -12.04 -9.89
C GLN A 44 2.49 -11.20 -8.62
N ILE A 45 2.43 -11.83 -7.45
CA ILE A 45 2.28 -11.13 -6.17
C ILE A 45 3.54 -10.36 -5.80
N PHE A 46 4.73 -10.96 -5.94
CA PHE A 46 5.99 -10.26 -5.63
C PHE A 46 6.27 -9.11 -6.61
N PHE A 47 6.09 -9.35 -7.91
CA PHE A 47 6.28 -8.30 -8.91
C PHE A 47 5.23 -7.20 -8.76
N GLY A 48 3.96 -7.58 -8.56
CA GLY A 48 2.86 -6.64 -8.34
C GLY A 48 3.08 -5.80 -7.09
N MET A 49 3.57 -6.38 -6.00
CA MET A 49 3.96 -5.63 -4.79
C MET A 49 4.99 -4.55 -5.12
N ALA A 50 6.09 -4.91 -5.79
CA ALA A 50 7.14 -3.95 -6.15
C ALA A 50 6.60 -2.83 -7.08
N LEU A 51 5.86 -3.21 -8.12
CA LEU A 51 5.29 -2.27 -9.08
C LEU A 51 4.31 -1.30 -8.41
N LEU A 52 3.36 -1.82 -7.62
CA LEU A 52 2.34 -1.02 -6.96
C LEU A 52 2.94 -0.11 -5.89
N SER A 53 3.95 -0.56 -5.15
CA SER A 53 4.68 0.30 -4.20
C SER A 53 5.39 1.46 -4.91
N VAL A 54 5.97 1.23 -6.09
CA VAL A 54 6.57 2.30 -6.91
C VAL A 54 5.51 3.27 -7.41
N MET A 55 4.38 2.76 -7.93
CA MET A 55 3.26 3.61 -8.37
C MET A 55 2.70 4.46 -7.22
N TRP A 56 2.58 3.86 -6.02
CA TRP A 56 2.15 4.55 -4.80
C TRP A 56 3.06 5.73 -4.47
N PHE A 57 4.38 5.50 -4.52
CA PHE A 57 5.39 6.52 -4.28
C PHE A 57 5.37 7.64 -5.32
N ILE A 58 5.26 7.30 -6.61
CA ILE A 58 5.32 8.30 -7.69
C ILE A 58 4.10 9.21 -7.67
N PHE A 59 2.89 8.64 -7.60
CA PHE A 59 1.66 9.44 -7.71
C PHE A 59 0.49 8.92 -6.88
N GLY A 60 0.47 7.63 -6.49
CA GLY A 60 -0.70 7.03 -5.83
C GLY A 60 -1.07 7.74 -4.53
N PHE A 61 -0.10 8.04 -3.67
CA PHE A 61 -0.36 8.79 -2.43
C PHE A 61 -0.95 10.17 -2.72
N SER A 62 -0.42 10.89 -3.72
CA SER A 62 -0.88 12.23 -4.09
C SER A 62 -2.32 12.23 -4.63
N LEU A 63 -2.68 11.23 -5.45
CA LEU A 63 -4.04 11.12 -5.98
C LEU A 63 -5.07 10.71 -4.91
N SER A 64 -4.64 9.98 -3.88
CA SER A 64 -5.54 9.52 -2.81
C SER A 64 -5.68 10.52 -1.66
N PHE A 65 -4.58 11.15 -1.24
CA PHE A 65 -4.52 11.99 -0.05
C PHE A 65 -3.97 13.40 -0.32
N GLY A 66 -3.61 13.73 -1.56
CA GLY A 66 -3.18 15.08 -1.91
C GLY A 66 -4.33 16.09 -1.90
N PRO A 67 -4.03 17.39 -2.04
CA PRO A 67 -5.04 18.43 -2.16
C PRO A 67 -6.02 18.11 -3.29
N ASP A 68 -7.31 18.22 -3.03
CA ASP A 68 -8.31 17.89 -4.03
C ASP A 68 -8.45 18.97 -5.10
N THR A 69 -8.90 18.56 -6.28
CA THR A 69 -9.53 19.47 -7.24
C THR A 69 -10.94 18.95 -7.46
N SER A 70 -11.92 19.59 -6.84
CA SER A 70 -13.36 19.27 -6.89
C SER A 70 -13.83 18.05 -6.07
N GLY A 71 -13.10 17.65 -5.03
CA GLY A 71 -13.54 16.64 -4.05
C GLY A 71 -13.63 15.18 -4.52
N LEU A 72 -13.22 14.86 -5.76
CA LEU A 72 -13.29 13.50 -6.32
C LEU A 72 -11.95 12.76 -6.29
N ALA A 73 -10.84 13.47 -6.50
CA ALA A 73 -9.49 12.93 -6.45
C ALA A 73 -8.51 14.02 -6.02
N GLY A 74 -7.40 13.60 -5.40
CA GLY A 74 -6.25 14.45 -5.16
C GLY A 74 -5.56 14.86 -6.47
N ASN A 75 -4.75 15.91 -6.40
CA ASN A 75 -3.94 16.39 -7.52
C ASN A 75 -2.53 15.76 -7.50
N LEU A 76 -1.63 16.25 -8.37
CA LEU A 76 -0.25 15.75 -8.51
C LEU A 76 0.79 16.56 -7.71
N GLU A 77 0.37 17.42 -6.78
CA GLU A 77 1.30 18.29 -6.04
C GLU A 77 2.25 17.53 -5.11
N TRP A 78 1.81 16.41 -4.53
CA TRP A 78 2.61 15.56 -3.64
C TRP A 78 3.18 14.34 -4.37
N THR A 79 3.34 14.41 -5.69
CA THR A 79 4.09 13.39 -6.44
C THR A 79 5.49 13.22 -5.86
N PHE A 80 6.00 11.97 -5.88
CA PHE A 80 7.25 11.59 -5.23
C PHE A 80 7.29 11.93 -3.72
N LEU A 81 6.12 11.98 -3.08
CA LEU A 81 5.94 12.38 -1.68
C LEU A 81 6.47 13.79 -1.37
N LYS A 82 6.45 14.69 -2.36
CA LYS A 82 6.90 16.07 -2.18
C LYS A 82 6.04 16.79 -1.15
N GLY A 83 6.70 17.41 -0.17
CA GLY A 83 6.02 18.17 0.89
C GLY A 83 5.47 17.32 2.04
N ILE A 84 5.68 15.99 2.02
CA ILE A 84 5.31 15.13 3.14
C ILE A 84 6.38 15.22 4.24
N PRO A 85 6.00 15.53 5.50
CA PRO A 85 6.94 15.59 6.59
C PRO A 85 7.45 14.19 6.97
N TRP A 86 8.76 14.07 7.19
CA TRP A 86 9.42 12.83 7.59
C TRP A 86 9.41 12.60 9.09
N ASP A 87 9.62 13.68 9.84
CA ASP A 87 9.78 13.73 11.30
C ASP A 87 8.68 14.54 12.00
N ALA A 88 7.69 15.03 11.24
CA ALA A 88 6.53 15.74 11.75
C ALA A 88 5.23 15.08 11.30
N ALA A 89 4.14 15.42 12.00
CA ALA A 89 2.82 14.88 11.71
C ALA A 89 2.21 15.50 10.44
N LEU A 90 1.54 14.66 9.63
CA LEU A 90 0.71 15.15 8.52
C LEU A 90 -0.64 15.59 9.10
N THR A 91 -0.70 16.84 9.56
CA THR A 91 -1.72 17.32 10.50
C THR A 91 -3.16 17.08 10.05
N GLN A 92 -3.43 17.10 8.74
CA GLN A 92 -4.77 16.93 8.19
C GLN A 92 -5.30 15.47 8.24
N TYR A 93 -4.42 14.46 8.25
CA TYR A 93 -4.80 13.04 8.21
C TYR A 93 -4.37 12.29 9.46
N ALA A 94 -3.16 12.57 9.94
CA ALA A 94 -2.49 11.79 10.96
C ALA A 94 -1.76 12.73 11.93
N PRO A 95 -2.48 13.38 12.86
CA PRO A 95 -1.94 14.46 13.68
C PRO A 95 -1.00 13.99 14.80
N SER A 96 -1.03 12.71 15.18
CA SER A 96 -0.24 12.15 16.29
C SER A 96 0.93 11.25 15.85
N ILE A 97 1.09 10.97 14.55
CA ILE A 97 2.14 10.09 14.02
C ILE A 97 2.93 10.78 12.91
N PRO A 98 4.19 10.37 12.62
CA PRO A 98 4.95 10.91 11.50
C PRO A 98 4.19 10.75 10.17
N GLY A 99 4.19 11.79 9.33
CA GLY A 99 3.50 11.77 8.04
C GLY A 99 3.96 10.62 7.14
N VAL A 100 5.27 10.32 7.13
CA VAL A 100 5.82 9.18 6.41
C VAL A 100 5.29 7.81 6.89
N LEU A 101 4.93 7.69 8.18
CA LEU A 101 4.35 6.45 8.71
C LEU A 101 2.94 6.25 8.17
N PHE A 102 2.15 7.32 8.08
CA PHE A 102 0.83 7.30 7.46
C PHE A 102 0.92 6.87 5.99
N VAL A 103 1.84 7.45 5.21
CA VAL A 103 2.08 7.07 3.79
C VAL A 103 2.36 5.57 3.66
N LYS A 104 3.22 5.01 4.53
CA LYS A 104 3.61 3.59 4.50
C LYS A 104 2.47 2.68 4.90
N PHE A 105 1.66 3.07 5.90
CA PHE A 105 0.51 2.30 6.32
C PHE A 105 -0.52 2.18 5.19
N GLU A 106 -0.88 3.29 4.56
CA GLU A 106 -1.84 3.32 3.45
C GLU A 106 -1.31 2.61 2.20
N MET A 107 0.01 2.64 1.96
CA MET A 107 0.65 1.87 0.89
C MET A 107 0.31 0.38 0.97
N MET A 108 0.22 -0.19 2.18
CA MET A 108 -0.06 -1.62 2.34
C MET A 108 -1.45 -1.98 1.80
N PHE A 109 -2.43 -1.11 2.02
CA PHE A 109 -3.78 -1.27 1.48
C PHE A 109 -3.80 -1.06 -0.05
N ALA A 110 -3.14 -0.02 -0.53
CA ALA A 110 -3.04 0.27 -1.96
C ALA A 110 -2.38 -0.89 -2.74
N VAL A 111 -1.43 -1.59 -2.13
CA VAL A 111 -0.75 -2.74 -2.74
C VAL A 111 -1.60 -4.01 -2.66
N ILE A 112 -2.25 -4.30 -1.53
CA ILE A 112 -2.99 -5.56 -1.38
C ILE A 112 -4.27 -5.60 -2.23
N THR A 113 -4.98 -4.48 -2.37
CA THR A 113 -6.29 -4.46 -3.04
C THR A 113 -6.25 -4.95 -4.49
N PRO A 114 -5.33 -4.48 -5.37
CA PRO A 114 -5.22 -5.02 -6.72
C PRO A 114 -4.70 -6.46 -6.74
N LEU A 115 -3.87 -6.84 -5.76
CA LEU A 115 -3.32 -8.20 -5.68
C LEU A 115 -4.40 -9.23 -5.35
N LEU A 116 -5.47 -8.88 -4.63
CA LEU A 116 -6.62 -9.77 -4.41
C LEU A 116 -7.31 -10.20 -5.72
N LEU A 117 -7.21 -9.39 -6.78
CA LEU A 117 -7.78 -9.75 -8.07
C LEU A 117 -6.94 -10.80 -8.80
N THR A 118 -5.66 -10.96 -8.46
CA THR A 118 -4.73 -11.87 -9.15
C THR A 118 -5.24 -13.32 -9.14
N GLY A 119 -5.83 -13.78 -8.03
CA GLY A 119 -6.45 -15.10 -7.92
C GLY A 119 -7.50 -15.40 -8.98
N ALA A 120 -8.36 -14.42 -9.27
CA ALA A 120 -9.44 -14.57 -10.24
C ALA A 120 -8.94 -14.63 -11.69
N ILE A 121 -7.79 -14.03 -11.97
CA ILE A 121 -7.25 -13.86 -13.34
C ILE A 121 -6.01 -14.72 -13.64
N ALA A 122 -5.36 -15.28 -12.62
CA ALA A 122 -4.07 -15.96 -12.73
C ALA A 122 -4.07 -17.17 -13.70
N GLU A 123 -5.17 -17.91 -13.82
CA GLU A 123 -5.26 -19.03 -14.77
C GLU A 123 -5.63 -18.61 -16.21
N ARG A 124 -5.98 -17.32 -16.41
CA ARG A 124 -6.53 -16.80 -17.67
C ARG A 124 -5.63 -15.75 -18.34
N MET A 125 -4.60 -15.27 -17.64
CA MET A 125 -3.65 -14.28 -18.13
C MET A 125 -2.24 -14.85 -18.18
N LYS A 126 -1.49 -14.44 -19.21
CA LYS A 126 -0.04 -14.65 -19.25
C LYS A 126 0.60 -13.57 -18.38
N PHE A 127 1.65 -13.95 -17.65
CA PHE A 127 2.57 -12.99 -17.06
C PHE A 127 3.29 -12.23 -18.18
#